data_AF-A0A2N1N9P9-F1
#
_entry.id   AF-A0A2N1N9P9-F1
#
_cell.length_a   1.000
_cell.length_b   1.000
_cell.length_c   1.000
_cell.angle_alpha   90.00
_cell.angle_beta   90.00
_cell.angle_gamma   90.00
#
_symmetry.space_group_name_H-M   'P 1'
#
loop_
_entity.id
_entity.type
_entity.pdbx_description
1 polymer ?
#
loop_
_entity_poly.entity_id
_entity_poly.type
_entity_poly.pdbx_seq_one_letter_code
_entity_poly.pdbx_strand_id
1 'polypeptide(L)'
;MTLDLRRRILTDPYSSAPAILIIGKTGSGKSTLANKLFEDDEKFKTSDSRESCTQFCQCDLIKLHDDECIEYNLVDTPGIFDVRKPNDETLKEIARSIVQCSHGIIAILYVIGKQIIIDVTITVISDYLQ
;
A
#
# COMPACT_ATOMS: atom_id res chain seq x y z
N MET A 1 -10.23 5.61 -22.95
CA MET A 1 -9.23 5.17 -21.96
C MET A 1 -9.02 6.20 -20.86
N THR A 2 -8.70 7.47 -21.18
CA THR A 2 -8.50 8.57 -20.21
C THR A 2 -9.76 8.96 -19.42
N LEU A 3 -10.94 8.97 -20.04
CA LEU A 3 -12.21 9.23 -19.34
C LEU A 3 -12.58 8.14 -18.32
N ASP A 4 -12.16 6.90 -18.56
CA ASP A 4 -12.42 5.78 -17.64
C ASP A 4 -11.55 5.89 -16.39
N LEU A 5 -10.27 6.23 -16.57
CA LEU A 5 -9.35 6.45 -15.44
C LEU A 5 -9.77 7.66 -14.59
N ARG A 6 -10.14 8.78 -15.22
CA ARG A 6 -10.63 9.96 -14.50
C ARG A 6 -11.91 9.66 -13.72
N ARG A 7 -12.83 8.89 -14.29
CA ARG A 7 -14.03 8.45 -13.57
C ARG A 7 -13.66 7.59 -12.37
N ARG A 8 -12.76 6.61 -12.53
CA ARG A 8 -12.28 5.76 -11.43
C ARG A 8 -11.66 6.59 -10.29
N ILE A 9 -10.82 7.56 -10.61
CA ILE A 9 -10.22 8.50 -9.64
C ILE A 9 -11.28 9.36 -8.95
N LEU A 10 -12.43 9.64 -9.55
CA LEU A 10 -13.47 10.44 -8.89
C LEU A 10 -14.43 9.59 -8.04
N THR A 11 -14.40 8.27 -8.18
CA THR A 11 -15.33 7.35 -7.52
C THR A 11 -14.67 6.39 -6.53
N ASP A 12 -13.34 6.28 -6.55
CA ASP A 12 -12.62 5.38 -5.65
C ASP A 12 -12.57 5.98 -4.24
N PRO A 13 -13.04 5.27 -3.20
CA PRO A 13 -13.09 5.80 -1.84
C PRO A 13 -11.70 6.10 -1.27
N TYR A 14 -10.65 5.51 -1.83
CA TYR A 14 -9.25 5.71 -1.45
C TYR A 14 -8.53 6.68 -2.40
N SER A 15 -9.27 7.54 -3.10
CA SER A 15 -8.71 8.59 -3.95
C SER A 15 -9.02 9.97 -3.39
N SER A 16 -8.83 10.17 -2.09
CA SER A 16 -9.06 11.47 -1.43
C SER A 16 -7.87 11.95 -0.59
N ALA A 17 -6.84 11.13 -0.43
CA ALA A 17 -5.69 11.41 0.45
C ALA A 17 -4.36 11.07 -0.23
N PRO A 18 -3.24 11.73 0.14
CA PRO A 18 -1.92 11.36 -0.32
C PRO A 18 -1.58 9.91 0.06
N ALA A 19 -0.79 9.22 -0.76
CA ALA A 19 -0.53 7.79 -0.59
C ALA A 19 0.87 7.49 -0.03
N ILE A 20 0.91 6.51 0.88
CA ILE A 20 2.11 5.79 1.31
C ILE A 20 2.10 4.44 0.61
N LEU A 21 3.05 4.23 -0.30
CA LEU A 21 3.10 3.02 -1.13
C LEU A 21 4.06 1.99 -0.56
N ILE A 22 3.59 0.78 -0.25
CA ILE A 22 4.43 -0.31 0.24
C ILE A 22 4.81 -1.22 -0.94
N ILE A 23 6.11 -1.40 -1.16
CA ILE A 23 6.67 -2.21 -2.25
C ILE A 23 7.72 -3.19 -1.75
N GLY A 24 7.96 -4.26 -2.51
CA GLY A 24 8.89 -5.33 -2.14
C GLY A 24 8.57 -6.64 -2.84
N LYS A 25 9.44 -7.64 -2.71
CA LYS A 25 9.21 -8.97 -3.29
C LYS A 25 8.03 -9.68 -2.61
N THR A 26 7.35 -10.59 -3.30
CA THR A 26 6.36 -11.49 -2.69
C THR A 26 6.96 -12.23 -1.49
N GLY A 27 6.18 -12.30 -0.40
CA GLY A 27 6.62 -12.94 0.84
C GLY A 27 7.58 -12.11 1.71
N SER A 28 7.85 -10.84 1.36
CA SER A 28 8.68 -9.95 2.20
C SER A 28 7.96 -9.42 3.45
N GLY A 29 6.65 -9.64 3.60
CA GLY A 29 5.90 -9.20 4.77
C GLY A 29 5.28 -7.80 4.64
N LYS A 30 5.03 -7.31 3.42
CA LYS A 30 4.40 -6.00 3.16
C LYS A 30 3.03 -5.84 3.83
N SER A 31 2.13 -6.79 3.63
CA SER A 31 0.80 -6.79 4.24
C SER A 31 0.87 -6.93 5.78
N THR A 32 1.88 -7.65 6.28
CA THR A 32 2.15 -7.74 7.73
C THR A 32 2.63 -6.40 8.28
N LEU A 33 3.50 -5.69 7.56
CA LEU A 33 3.88 -4.33 7.92
C LEU A 33 2.66 -3.40 7.89
N ALA A 34 1.81 -3.52 6.88
CA ALA A 34 0.59 -2.71 6.77
C ALA A 34 -0.32 -2.90 8.00
N ASN A 35 -0.69 -4.13 8.36
CA ASN A 35 -1.51 -4.39 9.56
C ASN A 35 -0.85 -3.88 10.85
N LYS A 36 0.47 -3.97 10.97
CA LYS A 36 1.19 -3.44 12.13
C LYS A 36 1.11 -1.93 12.24
N LEU A 37 1.04 -1.21 11.11
CA LEU A 37 0.81 0.23 11.10
C LEU A 37 -0.62 0.58 11.54
N PHE A 38 -1.56 -0.36 11.43
CA PHE A 38 -2.92 -0.27 11.95
C PHE A 38 -3.08 -0.83 13.37
N GLU A 39 -2.00 -0.85 14.17
CA GLU A 39 -2.02 -1.37 15.56
C GLU A 39 -2.58 -2.81 15.66
N ASP A 40 -2.23 -3.65 14.68
CA ASP A 40 -2.67 -5.05 14.55
C ASP A 40 -4.18 -5.24 14.27
N ASP A 41 -4.89 -4.21 13.81
CA ASP A 41 -6.18 -4.37 13.14
C ASP A 41 -5.98 -5.02 11.75
N GLU A 42 -6.62 -6.17 11.51
CA GLU A 42 -6.45 -6.98 10.29
C GLU A 42 -7.15 -6.36 9.06
N LYS A 43 -6.74 -5.14 8.67
CA LYS A 43 -7.22 -4.44 7.47
C LYS A 43 -6.73 -5.10 6.17
N PHE A 44 -5.53 -5.65 6.21
CA PHE A 44 -4.85 -6.26 5.07
C PHE A 44 -4.79 -7.78 5.21
N LYS A 45 -5.17 -8.49 4.17
CA LYS A 45 -5.08 -9.96 4.14
C LYS A 45 -3.62 -10.39 4.08
N THR A 46 -3.18 -11.15 5.07
CA THR A 46 -1.85 -11.76 5.14
C THR A 46 -1.92 -13.26 4.86
N SER A 47 -0.77 -13.88 4.59
CA SER A 47 -0.67 -15.34 4.47
C SER A 47 0.72 -15.84 4.83
N ASP A 48 0.77 -17.02 5.44
CA ASP A 48 2.03 -17.72 5.70
C ASP A 48 2.52 -18.55 4.49
N SER A 49 1.68 -18.74 3.47
CA SER A 49 2.03 -19.49 2.26
C SER A 49 3.00 -18.72 1.36
N ARG A 50 3.94 -19.45 0.74
CA ARG A 50 4.81 -18.91 -0.33
C ARG A 50 4.04 -18.60 -1.62
N GLU A 51 2.81 -19.07 -1.72
CA GLU A 51 1.89 -18.80 -2.82
C GLU A 51 1.23 -17.44 -2.59
N SER A 52 1.77 -16.43 -3.28
CA SER A 52 1.27 -15.05 -3.43
C SER A 52 -0.19 -14.82 -2.99
N CYS A 53 -0.42 -14.40 -1.73
CA CYS A 53 -1.78 -14.04 -1.29
C CYS A 53 -2.22 -12.63 -1.65
N THR A 54 -1.29 -11.71 -1.94
CA THR A 54 -1.62 -10.42 -2.55
C THR A 54 -1.55 -10.52 -4.07
N GLN A 55 -2.60 -11.10 -4.66
CA GLN A 55 -2.85 -11.02 -6.11
C GLN A 55 -3.40 -9.65 -6.52
N PHE A 56 -3.85 -8.85 -5.54
CA PHE A 56 -4.48 -7.55 -5.75
C PHE A 56 -3.93 -6.51 -4.77
N CYS A 57 -3.87 -5.25 -5.20
CA CYS A 57 -3.55 -4.12 -4.34
C CYS A 57 -4.62 -3.98 -3.26
N GLN A 58 -4.19 -3.74 -2.03
CA GLN A 58 -5.05 -3.46 -0.89
C GLN A 58 -4.76 -2.04 -0.42
N CYS A 59 -5.78 -1.33 0.01
CA CYS A 59 -5.65 0.05 0.46
C CYS A 59 -6.60 0.30 1.60
N ASP A 60 -6.12 1.03 2.60
CA ASP A 60 -6.95 1.55 3.67
C ASP A 60 -6.41 2.92 4.14
N LEU A 61 -7.27 3.72 4.78
CA LEU A 61 -6.92 5.04 5.30
C LEU A 61 -6.27 4.90 6.67
N ILE A 62 -5.04 5.41 6.80
CA ILE A 62 -4.28 5.40 8.05
C ILE A 62 -4.10 6.82 8.59
N LYS A 63 -4.10 6.95 9.92
CA LYS A 63 -3.68 8.13 10.67
C LYS A 63 -2.39 7.76 11.40
N LEU A 64 -1.34 8.56 11.21
CA LEU A 64 -0.01 8.26 11.75
C LEU A 64 0.37 9.11 12.97
N HIS A 65 -0.49 10.05 13.37
CA HIS A 65 -0.27 10.98 14.47
C HIS A 65 -1.54 11.14 15.31
N ASP A 66 -1.35 11.28 16.62
CA ASP A 66 -2.40 11.58 17.59
C ASP A 66 -2.93 13.03 17.46
N ASP A 67 -2.11 13.94 16.93
CA ASP A 67 -2.53 15.30 16.59
C ASP A 67 -3.24 15.30 15.23
N GLU A 68 -4.56 15.20 15.33
CA GLU A 68 -5.56 14.98 14.29
C GLU A 68 -5.43 15.91 13.06
N CYS A 69 -5.24 15.35 11.87
CA CYS A 69 -6.05 15.64 10.66
C CYS A 69 -5.51 15.03 9.37
N ILE A 70 -4.25 14.56 9.33
CA ILE A 70 -3.68 14.09 8.07
C ILE A 70 -3.88 12.59 7.92
N GLU A 71 -4.81 12.24 7.04
CA GLU A 71 -5.06 10.87 6.61
C GLU A 71 -4.19 10.55 5.39
N TYR A 72 -3.74 9.31 5.33
CA TYR A 72 -2.98 8.79 4.20
C TYR A 72 -3.60 7.50 3.68
N ASN A 73 -3.54 7.31 2.37
CA ASN A 73 -3.83 6.00 1.79
C ASN A 73 -2.62 5.09 1.97
N LEU A 74 -2.73 4.05 2.79
CA LEU A 74 -1.71 3.02 2.89
C LEU A 74 -1.96 1.96 1.82
N VAL A 75 -1.15 1.98 0.76
CA VAL A 75 -1.33 1.11 -0.42
C VAL A 75 -0.35 -0.05 -0.35
N ASP A 76 -0.85 -1.24 -0.06
CA ASP A 76 -0.10 -2.50 -0.18
C ASP A 76 -0.21 -3.06 -1.60
N THR A 77 0.94 -3.38 -2.20
CA THR A 77 1.03 -3.82 -3.59
C THR A 77 1.31 -5.32 -3.72
N PRO A 78 0.92 -5.96 -4.85
CA PRO A 78 1.48 -7.24 -5.23
C PRO A 78 3.02 -7.17 -5.33
N GLY A 79 3.70 -8.31 -5.19
CA GLY A 79 5.17 -8.32 -5.21
C GLY A 79 5.77 -7.81 -6.52
N ILE A 80 6.56 -6.73 -6.46
CA ILE A 80 7.11 -6.05 -7.65
C ILE A 80 8.08 -6.92 -8.49
N PHE A 81 8.60 -8.00 -7.91
CA PHE A 81 9.57 -8.91 -8.54
C PHE A 81 9.00 -10.26 -8.96
N ASP A 82 7.68 -10.48 -8.83
CA ASP A 82 7.03 -11.75 -9.21
C ASP A 82 6.33 -11.69 -10.58
N VAL A 83 6.36 -10.53 -11.25
CA VAL A 83 5.76 -10.34 -12.56
C VAL A 83 6.67 -10.97 -13.62
N ARG A 84 6.55 -12.29 -13.80
CA ARG A 84 7.32 -13.01 -14.84
C ARG A 84 6.89 -12.63 -16.25
N LYS A 85 5.67 -12.11 -16.45
CA LYS A 85 5.16 -11.38 -17.64
C LYS A 85 3.94 -10.53 -17.27
N PRO A 86 3.79 -9.29 -17.77
CA PRO A 86 2.55 -8.53 -17.61
C PRO A 86 1.41 -9.23 -18.34
N ASN A 87 0.36 -9.60 -17.63
CA ASN A 87 -0.92 -10.02 -18.19
C ASN A 87 -1.99 -8.97 -17.88
N ASP A 88 -3.21 -9.16 -18.38
CA ASP A 88 -4.33 -8.24 -18.16
C ASP A 88 -4.62 -7.99 -16.68
N GLU A 89 -4.38 -8.98 -15.82
CA GLU A 89 -4.53 -8.85 -14.36
C GLU A 89 -3.45 -7.93 -13.77
N THR A 90 -2.20 -8.11 -14.18
CA THR A 90 -1.09 -7.24 -13.76
C THR A 90 -1.34 -5.79 -14.19
N LEU A 91 -1.81 -5.57 -15.41
CA LEU A 91 -2.13 -4.23 -15.90
C LEU A 91 -3.31 -3.60 -15.15
N LYS A 92 -4.31 -4.40 -14.76
CA LYS A 92 -5.42 -3.94 -13.90
C LYS A 92 -4.91 -3.52 -12.52
N GLU A 93 -3.95 -4.24 -11.95
CA GLU A 93 -3.37 -3.89 -10.65
C GLU A 93 -2.53 -2.63 -10.71
N ILE A 94 -1.71 -2.47 -11.75
CA ILE A 94 -1.00 -1.21 -11.98
C ILE A 94 -2.00 -0.05 -12.10
N ALA A 95 -3.10 -0.24 -12.83
CA ALA A 95 -4.13 0.77 -12.95
C ALA A 95 -4.84 1.06 -11.62
N ARG A 96 -5.07 0.06 -10.76
CA ARG A 96 -5.61 0.24 -9.40
C ARG A 96 -4.65 1.03 -8.52
N SER A 97 -3.37 0.66 -8.48
CA SER A 97 -2.36 1.41 -7.72
C SER A 97 -2.30 2.87 -8.16
N ILE A 98 -2.37 3.15 -9.47
CA ILE A 98 -2.41 4.52 -10.00
C ILE A 98 -3.64 5.29 -9.49
N VAL A 99 -4.82 4.66 -9.45
CA VAL A 99 -6.04 5.28 -8.93
C VAL A 99 -5.93 5.57 -7.43
N GLN A 100 -5.43 4.61 -6.66
CA GLN A 100 -5.23 4.74 -5.20
C GLN A 100 -4.14 5.76 -4.85
N CYS A 101 -3.17 5.97 -5.74
CA CYS A 101 -2.10 6.98 -5.59
C CYS A 101 -2.39 8.30 -6.32
N SER A 102 -3.64 8.52 -6.75
CA SER A 102 -4.00 9.66 -7.63
C SER A 102 -3.77 11.03 -7.01
N HIS A 103 -3.73 11.13 -5.68
CA HIS A 103 -3.46 12.36 -4.94
C HIS A 103 -1.96 12.56 -4.66
N GLY A 104 -1.10 11.74 -5.26
CA GLY A 104 0.35 11.79 -5.11
C GLY A 104 0.86 10.75 -4.12
N ILE A 105 2.11 10.33 -4.34
CA ILE A 105 2.84 9.44 -3.44
C ILE A 105 3.76 10.32 -2.60
N ILE A 106 3.58 10.32 -1.29
CA ILE A 106 4.39 11.09 -0.35
C ILE A 106 5.56 10.28 0.23
N ALA A 107 5.40 8.96 0.33
CA ALA A 107 6.40 8.03 0.81
C ALA A 107 6.31 6.68 0.11
N ILE A 108 7.45 6.04 -0.08
CA ILE A 108 7.56 4.67 -0.59
C ILE A 108 8.29 3.83 0.45
N LEU A 109 7.60 2.82 1.00
CA LEU A 109 8.16 1.88 1.97
C LEU A 109 8.63 0.63 1.24
N TYR A 110 9.96 0.46 1.13
CA TYR A 110 10.55 -0.71 0.50
C TYR A 110 10.91 -1.80 1.53
N VAL A 111 10.21 -2.92 1.48
CA VAL A 111 10.31 -4.00 2.47
C VAL A 111 11.30 -5.08 2.01
N ILE A 112 12.43 -5.19 2.72
CA ILE A 112 13.49 -6.17 2.47
C ILE A 112 13.54 -7.18 3.64
N GLY A 113 13.09 -8.41 3.41
CA GLY A 113 13.16 -9.49 4.39
C GLY A 113 12.08 -9.42 5.49
N LYS A 114 12.00 -10.47 6.33
CA LYS A 114 10.90 -10.65 7.32
C LYS A 114 11.12 -9.93 8.66
N GLN A 115 12.31 -9.37 8.92
CA GLN A 115 12.61 -8.72 10.20
C GLN A 115 12.13 -7.27 10.18
N ILE A 116 10.97 -7.00 10.79
CA ILE A 116 10.42 -5.65 10.91
C ILE A 116 10.78 -5.11 12.29
N ILE A 117 11.56 -4.02 12.35
CA ILE A 117 11.77 -3.23 13.57
C ILE A 117 10.74 -2.11 13.55
N ILE A 118 9.65 -2.30 14.29
CA ILE A 118 8.38 -1.57 14.14
C ILE A 118 8.50 -0.14 14.69
N ASP A 119 9.01 0.00 15.92
CA ASP A 119 9.10 1.30 16.61
C ASP A 119 9.91 2.29 15.78
N VAL A 120 11.06 1.86 15.26
CA VAL A 120 11.90 2.69 14.39
C VAL A 120 11.18 3.03 13.08
N THR A 121 10.40 2.10 12.51
CA THR A 121 9.71 2.34 11.24
C THR A 121 8.57 3.35 11.40
N ILE A 122 7.75 3.23 12.45
CA ILE A 122 6.66 4.17 12.74
C ILE A 122 7.22 5.54 13.09
N THR A 123 8.22 5.61 13.98
CA THR A 123 8.88 6.88 14.33
C THR A 123 9.49 7.55 13.11
N VAL A 124 10.21 6.81 12.26
CA VAL A 124 10.81 7.40 11.04
C VAL A 124 9.74 7.89 10.05
N ILE A 125 8.64 7.16 9.89
CA ILE A 125 7.54 7.58 9.01
C ILE A 125 6.85 8.82 9.59
N SER A 126 6.53 8.80 10.89
CA SER A 126 5.89 9.88 11.62
C SER A 126 6.75 11.16 11.61
N ASP A 127 8.06 11.04 11.89
CA ASP A 127 9.01 12.16 11.85
C ASP A 127 9.18 12.76 10.44
N TYR A 128 9.10 11.92 9.39
CA TYR A 128 9.23 12.36 8.00
C TYR A 128 7.94 13.00 7.46
N LEU A 129 6.79 12.54 7.94
CA LEU A 129 5.47 12.99 7.52
C LEU A 129 4.88 13.93 8.57
N GLN A 130 5.44 15.14 8.66
CA GLN A 130 4.95 16.22 9.52
C GLN A 130 3.55 16.69 9.15
#